data_AF-A0A2D9C3X6-F1
#
_entry.id   AF-A0A2D9C3X6-F1
#
_cell.length_a   1.000
_cell.length_b   1.000
_cell.length_c   1.000
_cell.angle_alpha   90.00
_cell.angle_beta   90.00
_cell.angle_gamma   90.00
#
_symmetry.space_group_name_H-M   'P 1'
#
loop_
_entity.id
_entity.type
_entity.pdbx_description
1 polymer ?
#
loop_
_entity_poly.entity_id
_entity_poly.type
_entity_poly.pdbx_seq_one_letter_code
_entity_poly.pdbx_strand_id
1 'polypeptide(L)'
;MAHKVVKYRLEADGTIPTWLKFGVPQSTGGMYAVADPSTASPRDWIMIGISADGADISGAVEEVTSKANLQTYLAAQASANSWTDPDPNDPDATVAFDDAAHAQRVWDDLDALNA
;
A
#
# COMPACT_ATOMS: atom_id res chain seq x y z
N MET A 1 -18.92 9.03 1.34
CA MET A 1 -18.63 8.47 -0.01
C MET A 1 -18.04 7.09 0.26
N ALA A 2 -17.11 6.55 -0.53
CA ALA A 2 -16.39 5.34 -0.14
C ALA A 2 -14.89 5.64 -0.03
N HIS A 3 -14.24 5.02 0.95
CA HIS A 3 -12.80 4.89 1.01
C HIS A 3 -12.28 4.11 -0.21
N LYS A 4 -11.04 4.40 -0.64
CA LYS A 4 -10.41 3.77 -1.81
C LYS A 4 -8.98 3.36 -1.51
N VAL A 5 -8.54 2.23 -2.05
CA VAL A 5 -7.12 1.84 -2.02
C VAL A 5 -6.40 2.60 -3.14
N VAL A 6 -5.26 3.18 -2.83
CA VAL A 6 -4.49 4.01 -3.75
C VAL A 6 -3.00 3.72 -3.67
N LYS A 7 -2.30 3.94 -4.78
CA LYS A 7 -0.86 4.14 -4.82
C LYS A 7 -0.59 5.63 -4.66
N TYR A 8 0.31 6.01 -3.77
CA TYR A 8 0.61 7.41 -3.49
C TYR A 8 2.11 7.63 -3.27
N ARG A 9 2.50 8.91 -3.28
CA ARG A 9 3.84 9.38 -2.93
C ARG A 9 3.70 10.41 -1.82
N LEU A 10 4.81 10.70 -1.15
CA LEU A 10 4.87 11.89 -0.31
C LEU A 10 4.63 13.14 -1.16
N GLU A 11 4.22 14.21 -0.47
CA GLU A 11 4.13 15.55 -1.06
C GLU A 11 5.54 16.10 -1.35
N ALA A 12 5.62 17.21 -2.09
CA ALA A 12 6.91 17.80 -2.48
C ALA A 12 7.79 18.21 -1.29
N ASP A 13 7.18 18.48 -0.14
CA ASP A 13 7.86 18.80 1.12
C ASP A 13 8.17 17.57 1.99
N GLY A 14 7.86 16.36 1.49
CA GLY A 14 8.09 15.10 2.19
C GLY A 14 7.02 14.75 3.22
N THR A 15 5.92 15.50 3.27
CA THR A 15 4.79 15.18 4.15
C THR A 15 3.92 14.08 3.55
N ILE A 16 3.22 13.34 4.41
CA ILE A 16 2.25 12.34 3.95
C ILE A 16 0.97 13.07 3.51
N PRO A 17 0.38 12.73 2.35
CA PRO A 17 -0.81 13.40 1.88
C PRO A 17 -1.96 13.38 2.90
N THR A 18 -2.59 14.53 3.13
CA THR A 18 -3.63 14.72 4.15
C THR A 18 -4.95 14.03 3.83
N TRP A 19 -5.13 13.63 2.57
CA TRP A 19 -6.30 12.87 2.09
C TRP A 19 -6.19 11.36 2.35
N LEU A 20 -5.10 10.88 2.96
CA LEU A 20 -4.97 9.48 3.40
C LEU A 20 -5.65 9.24 4.74
N LYS A 21 -6.26 8.06 4.88
CA LYS A 21 -6.83 7.58 6.12
C LYS A 21 -5.74 6.92 6.95
N PHE A 22 -5.47 7.50 8.12
CA PHE A 22 -4.63 6.91 9.15
C PHE A 22 -5.45 6.16 10.21
N GLY A 23 -4.76 5.36 11.02
CA GLY A 23 -5.35 4.62 12.14
C GLY A 23 -6.17 3.40 11.71
N VAL A 24 -5.85 2.84 10.54
CA VAL A 24 -6.37 1.52 10.13
C VAL A 24 -5.59 0.40 10.83
N PRO A 25 -6.21 -0.76 11.10
CA PRO A 25 -5.59 -1.86 11.83
C PRO A 25 -4.21 -2.27 11.30
N GLN A 26 -4.04 -2.32 9.97
CA GLN A 26 -2.76 -2.70 9.37
C GLN A 26 -1.78 -1.52 9.23
N SER A 27 -2.13 -0.31 9.65
CA SER A 27 -1.32 0.90 9.39
C SER A 27 -0.92 1.02 7.92
N THR A 28 -1.86 0.74 7.00
CA THR A 28 -1.62 0.69 5.55
C THR A 28 -0.97 1.95 5.01
N GLY A 29 -1.09 3.11 5.67
CA GLY A 29 -0.33 4.31 5.34
C GLY A 29 1.19 4.09 5.48
N GLY A 30 1.85 3.83 4.35
CA GLY A 30 3.30 3.65 4.24
C GLY A 30 3.74 2.21 3.95
N MET A 31 2.81 1.31 3.62
CA MET A 31 3.13 -0.08 3.32
C MET A 31 3.56 -0.30 1.87
N TYR A 32 4.33 -1.37 1.67
CA TYR A 32 4.79 -1.85 0.36
C TYR A 32 5.53 -0.76 -0.44
N ALA A 33 6.44 -0.05 0.22
CA ALA A 33 7.22 1.03 -0.38
C ALA A 33 8.13 0.48 -1.50
N VAL A 34 7.95 1.01 -2.70
CA VAL A 34 8.74 0.70 -3.89
C VAL A 34 9.49 1.95 -4.31
N ALA A 35 10.80 1.82 -4.47
CA ALA A 35 11.63 2.90 -5.00
C ALA A 35 11.32 3.14 -6.48
N ASP A 36 11.06 4.38 -6.82
CA ASP A 36 10.95 4.88 -8.18
C ASP A 36 12.20 5.72 -8.52
N PRO A 37 13.16 5.16 -9.28
CA PRO A 37 14.40 5.87 -9.61
C PRO A 37 14.19 7.06 -10.55
N SER A 38 12.99 7.22 -11.14
CA SER A 38 12.68 8.32 -12.04
C SER A 38 12.25 9.61 -11.32
N THR A 39 11.99 9.54 -10.01
CA THR A 39 11.53 10.68 -9.23
C THR A 39 12.53 11.02 -8.12
N ALA A 40 12.82 12.31 -7.94
CA ALA A 40 13.72 12.76 -6.88
C ALA A 40 13.06 12.72 -5.50
N SER A 41 13.89 12.50 -4.47
CA SER A 41 13.49 12.60 -3.07
C SER A 41 12.88 13.97 -2.76
N PRO A 42 11.80 14.05 -1.95
CA PRO A 42 11.21 13.00 -1.09
C PRO A 42 10.12 12.14 -1.75
N ARG A 43 9.92 12.27 -3.07
CA ARG A 43 8.81 11.62 -3.80
C ARG A 43 9.25 10.36 -4.53
N ASP A 44 10.45 9.88 -4.24
CA ASP A 44 11.11 8.72 -4.83
C ASP A 44 10.47 7.39 -4.41
N TRP A 45 9.50 7.39 -3.50
CA TRP A 45 8.82 6.17 -3.04
C TRP A 45 7.35 6.16 -3.44
N ILE A 46 6.91 5.05 -4.04
CA ILE A 46 5.51 4.72 -4.25
C ILE A 46 5.08 3.78 -3.13
N MET A 47 3.99 4.11 -2.44
CA MET A 47 3.44 3.34 -1.33
C MET A 47 1.97 3.04 -1.57
N ILE A 48 1.45 2.01 -0.91
CA ILE A 48 0.01 1.71 -0.89
C ILE A 48 -0.61 2.38 0.33
N GLY A 49 -1.82 2.89 0.18
CA GLY A 49 -2.59 3.50 1.25
C GLY A 49 -4.09 3.42 1.00
N ILE A 50 -4.89 3.85 1.98
CA ILE A 50 -6.34 3.99 1.85
C ILE A 50 -6.69 5.47 1.98
N SER A 51 -7.52 6.01 1.09
CA SER A 51 -7.98 7.39 1.14
C SER A 51 -8.95 7.61 2.30
N ALA A 52 -9.08 8.84 2.80
CA ALA A 52 -10.19 9.24 3.65
C ALA A 52 -11.53 9.13 2.90
N ASP A 53 -12.64 9.08 3.64
CA ASP A 53 -13.97 8.91 3.05
C ASP A 53 -14.27 10.06 2.08
N GLY A 54 -14.46 9.74 0.80
CA GLY A 54 -14.80 10.72 -0.22
C GLY A 54 -13.70 11.72 -0.56
N ALA A 55 -12.47 11.44 -0.17
CA ALA A 55 -11.36 12.33 -0.47
C ALA A 55 -11.11 12.39 -1.99
N ASP A 56 -10.68 13.57 -2.46
CA ASP A 56 -10.17 13.70 -3.81
C ASP A 56 -8.79 13.05 -3.90
N ILE A 57 -8.69 11.99 -4.72
CA ILE A 57 -7.48 11.23 -4.95
C ILE A 57 -6.78 11.63 -6.26
N SER A 58 -7.10 12.79 -6.82
CA SER A 58 -6.43 13.32 -8.02
C SER A 58 -4.91 13.46 -7.87
N GLY A 59 -4.42 13.61 -6.63
CA GLY A 59 -2.99 13.61 -6.28
C GLY A 59 -2.36 12.22 -6.08
N ALA A 60 -3.15 11.14 -6.12
CA ALA A 60 -2.63 9.78 -6.06
C ALA A 60 -1.92 9.42 -7.37
N VAL A 61 -0.99 8.46 -7.30
CA VAL A 61 -0.37 7.88 -8.49
C VAL A 61 -1.39 7.06 -9.28
N GLU A 62 -2.20 6.28 -8.56
CA GLU A 62 -3.19 5.39 -9.15
C GLU A 62 -4.25 4.97 -8.11
N GLU A 63 -5.50 4.80 -8.53
CA GLU A 63 -6.52 4.09 -7.76
C GLU A 63 -6.42 2.59 -8.00
N VAL A 64 -6.34 1.79 -6.93
CA VAL A 64 -6.36 0.33 -7.03
C VAL A 64 -7.82 -0.14 -6.96
N THR A 65 -8.40 -0.42 -8.12
CA THR A 65 -9.84 -0.65 -8.28
C THR A 65 -10.33 -2.04 -7.85
N SER A 66 -9.43 -2.99 -7.55
CA SER A 66 -9.82 -4.32 -7.07
C SER A 66 -8.71 -5.01 -6.27
N LYS A 67 -9.10 -5.96 -5.41
CA LYS A 67 -8.17 -6.82 -4.67
C LYS A 67 -7.24 -7.61 -5.59
N ALA A 68 -7.74 -8.09 -6.72
CA ALA A 68 -6.94 -8.81 -7.71
C ALA A 68 -5.85 -7.92 -8.34
N ASN A 69 -6.16 -6.65 -8.58
CA ASN A 69 -5.17 -5.68 -9.07
C ASN A 69 -4.10 -5.39 -8.00
N LEU A 70 -4.50 -5.28 -6.73
CA LEU A 70 -3.55 -5.14 -5.62
C LEU A 70 -2.63 -6.35 -5.52
N GLN A 71 -3.20 -7.55 -5.53
CA GLN A 71 -2.44 -8.80 -5.47
C GLN A 71 -1.44 -8.90 -6.62
N THR A 72 -1.88 -8.64 -7.86
CA THR A 72 -1.01 -8.66 -9.05
C THR A 72 0.15 -7.66 -8.90
N TYR A 73 -0.13 -6.46 -8.39
CA TYR A 73 0.90 -5.47 -8.12
C TYR A 73 1.88 -5.96 -7.05
N LEU A 74 1.40 -6.47 -5.91
CA LEU A 74 2.25 -6.95 -4.83
C LEU A 74 3.12 -8.14 -5.27
N ALA A 75 2.57 -9.09 -6.03
CA ALA A 75 3.31 -10.23 -6.57
C ALA A 75 4.45 -9.77 -7.51
N ALA A 76 4.17 -8.82 -8.40
CA ALA A 76 5.17 -8.26 -9.30
C ALA A 76 6.30 -7.55 -8.53
N GLN A 77 5.94 -6.75 -7.52
CA GLN A 77 6.92 -6.02 -6.70
C GLN A 77 7.71 -6.96 -5.79
N ALA A 78 7.08 -7.97 -5.21
CA ALA A 78 7.75 -8.97 -4.39
C ALA A 78 8.81 -9.72 -5.21
N SER A 79 8.48 -10.13 -6.44
CA SER A 79 9.45 -10.78 -7.33
C SER A 79 10.58 -9.84 -7.75
N ALA A 80 10.27 -8.57 -8.06
CA ALA A 80 11.28 -7.61 -8.53
C ALA A 80 12.23 -7.16 -7.40
N ASN A 81 11.74 -7.08 -6.17
CA ASN A 81 12.47 -6.56 -5.01
C ASN A 81 12.89 -7.65 -4.01
N SER A 82 12.66 -8.92 -4.35
CA SER A 82 12.95 -10.08 -3.47
C SER A 82 12.32 -9.96 -2.09
N TRP A 83 11.06 -9.50 -2.03
CA TRP A 83 10.34 -9.42 -0.76
C TRP A 83 10.06 -10.82 -0.21
N THR A 84 10.16 -10.95 1.10
CA THR A 84 9.88 -12.18 1.85
C THR A 84 9.08 -11.81 3.10
N ASP A 85 8.33 -12.78 3.62
CA ASP A 85 7.62 -12.63 4.88
C ASP A 85 8.38 -13.33 6.00
N PRO A 86 8.26 -12.87 7.26
CA PRO A 86 8.82 -13.60 8.40
C PRO A 86 8.14 -14.97 8.53
N ASP A 87 8.91 -16.02 8.84
CA ASP A 87 8.34 -17.34 9.08
C ASP A 87 7.52 -17.32 10.39
N PRO A 88 6.24 -17.69 10.36
CA PRO A 88 5.40 -17.70 11.57
C PRO A 88 5.86 -18.71 12.64
N ASN A 89 6.70 -19.69 12.28
CA ASN A 89 7.18 -20.73 13.18
C ASN A 89 8.65 -20.53 13.60
N ASP A 90 9.40 -19.67 12.91
CA ASP A 90 10.81 -19.42 13.17
C ASP A 90 11.13 -17.92 12.99
N PRO A 91 11.36 -17.16 14.07
CA PRO A 91 11.61 -15.73 14.00
C PRO A 91 12.92 -15.36 13.28
N ASP A 92 13.84 -16.31 13.09
CA ASP A 92 15.12 -16.08 12.41
C ASP A 92 15.07 -16.48 10.92
N ALA A 93 13.94 -16.99 10.43
CA ALA A 93 13.74 -17.41 9.04
C ALA A 93 12.73 -16.52 8.30
N THR A 94 12.80 -16.57 6.97
CA THR A 94 11.80 -15.95 6.08
C THR A 94 11.23 -16.98 5.12
N VAL A 95 9.98 -16.75 4.73
CA VAL A 95 9.24 -17.52 3.74
C VAL A 95 8.94 -16.66 2.51
N ALA A 96 8.47 -17.29 1.44
CA ALA A 96 8.00 -16.58 0.27
C ALA A 96 6.89 -15.58 0.66
N PHE A 97 6.96 -14.38 0.09
CA PHE A 97 5.96 -13.33 0.32
C PHE A 97 4.57 -13.79 -0.15
N ASP A 98 3.58 -13.71 0.74
CA ASP A 98 2.20 -14.13 0.45
C ASP A 98 1.39 -12.92 -0.05
N ASP A 99 1.49 -12.65 -1.35
CA ASP A 99 0.79 -11.55 -2.02
C ASP A 99 -0.72 -11.59 -1.84
N ALA A 100 -1.31 -12.80 -1.76
CA ALA A 100 -2.73 -12.97 -1.56
C ALA A 100 -3.15 -12.57 -0.13
N ALA A 101 -2.41 -13.01 0.89
CA ALA A 101 -2.68 -12.66 2.28
C ALA A 101 -2.49 -11.15 2.53
N HIS A 102 -1.44 -10.55 1.97
CA HIS A 102 -1.20 -9.11 2.07
C HIS A 102 -2.31 -8.29 1.38
N ALA A 103 -2.68 -8.67 0.16
CA ALA A 103 -3.79 -8.01 -0.55
C ALA A 103 -5.11 -8.16 0.20
N GLN A 104 -5.38 -9.33 0.80
CA GLN A 104 -6.56 -9.56 1.62
C GLN A 104 -6.60 -8.63 2.83
N ARG A 105 -5.50 -8.50 3.58
CA ARG A 105 -5.44 -7.62 4.77
C ARG A 105 -5.75 -6.17 4.45
N VAL A 106 -5.20 -5.64 3.34
CA VAL A 106 -5.49 -4.27 2.90
C VAL A 106 -6.97 -4.13 2.51
N TRP A 107 -7.55 -5.16 1.89
CA TRP A 107 -8.96 -5.14 1.50
C TRP A 107 -9.90 -5.29 2.71
N ASP A 108 -9.53 -6.07 3.72
CA ASP A 108 -10.29 -6.19 4.97
C ASP A 108 -10.36 -4.84 5.69
N ASP A 109 -9.26 -4.08 5.70
CA ASP A 109 -9.23 -2.71 6.24
C ASP A 109 -10.14 -1.76 5.43
N LEU A 110 -10.15 -1.89 4.10
CA LEU A 110 -11.05 -1.12 3.23
C LEU A 110 -12.52 -1.44 3.50
N ASP A 111 -12.85 -2.73 3.57
CA ASP A 111 -14.22 -3.20 3.80
C ASP A 111 -14.70 -2.79 5.20
N ALA A 112 -13.85 -2.88 6.22
CA ALA A 112 -14.16 -2.43 7.58
C ALA A 112 -14.39 -0.92 7.67
N LEU A 113 -13.68 -0.12 6.86
CA LEU A 113 -13.89 1.33 6.78
C LEU A 113 -15.17 1.71 6.02
N ASN A 114 -15.60 0.89 5.06
CA ASN A 114 -16.76 1.15 4.20
C ASN A 114 -18.06 0.47 4.67
N ALA A 115 -18.03 -0.25 5.80
CA ALA A 115 -19.18 -0.92 6.40
C ALA A 115 -20.03 0.03 7.26
#